data_AF-S9QYW6-F1
#
_entry.id   AF-S9QYW6-F1
#
_cell.length_a   1.000
_cell.length_b   1.000
_cell.length_c   1.000
_cell.angle_alpha   90.00
_cell.angle_beta   90.00
_cell.angle_gamma   90.00
#
_symmetry.space_group_name_H-M   'P 1'
#
loop_
_entity.id
_entity.type
_entity.pdbx_description
1 polymer ?
#
loop_
_entity_poly.entity_id
_entity_poly.type
_entity_poly.pdbx_seq_one_letter_code
_entity_poly.pdbx_strand_id
1 'polypeptide(L)'
;MVVGLFLAGFIWLFKAAVGRALDKRIESLKIEGQQQTERLTAEWQAQGQQQTEQLKAVLQLEVQRDVERLKAELLVKGQHQLEQLRAELSARNEAIRHEMQKQFLRAQLATSKTHEVYAKLIELVLHTEGAIGGLWGARLVTDYSTYSIEQLEQVLKEARPGGEEQEEILAILKEEKRAGLKRIKEVLRRRELEEAKRQHTEAKNHLIHNRIFVTKRVRELADEVLRQLGSAWTAVHMATDAPGSGPWHEK
;
A
#
# COMPACT_ATOMS: atom_id res chain seq x y z
N MET A 1 43.89 80.89 -115.93
CA MET A 1 43.73 79.44 -115.64
C MET A 1 44.58 79.01 -114.43
N VAL A 2 44.57 79.76 -113.31
CA VAL A 2 45.44 79.51 -112.11
C VAL A 2 44.68 79.58 -110.77
N VAL A 3 43.40 79.98 -110.74
CA VAL A 3 42.63 80.15 -109.48
C VAL A 3 41.92 78.87 -109.02
N GLY A 4 41.79 77.84 -109.88
CA GLY A 4 41.07 76.59 -109.56
C GLY A 4 41.84 75.57 -108.71
N LEU A 5 43.16 75.62 -108.66
CA LEU A 5 44.01 74.62 -107.98
C LEU A 5 44.25 74.94 -106.48
N PHE A 6 44.18 76.20 -106.08
CA PHE A 6 44.34 76.60 -104.66
C PHE A 6 43.08 76.34 -103.82
N LEU A 7 41.88 76.40 -104.42
CA LEU A 7 40.64 76.06 -103.72
C LEU A 7 40.52 74.55 -103.45
N ALA A 8 40.97 73.71 -104.38
CA ALA A 8 40.90 72.25 -104.24
C ALA A 8 41.82 71.71 -103.13
N GLY A 9 43.03 72.27 -102.98
CA GLY A 9 43.96 71.92 -101.90
C GLY A 9 43.48 72.35 -100.51
N PHE A 10 42.85 73.51 -100.40
CA PHE A 10 42.28 74.00 -99.13
C PHE A 10 41.06 73.19 -98.71
N ILE A 11 40.19 72.80 -99.66
CA ILE A 11 39.07 71.90 -99.41
C ILE A 11 39.58 70.53 -98.94
N TRP A 12 40.68 70.00 -99.51
CA TRP A 12 41.25 68.72 -99.10
C TRP A 12 41.89 68.76 -97.71
N LEU A 13 42.68 69.80 -97.41
CA LEU A 13 43.29 70.01 -96.08
C LEU A 13 42.23 70.28 -95.00
N PHE A 14 41.20 71.07 -95.31
CA PHE A 14 40.08 71.30 -94.41
C PHE A 14 39.28 70.03 -94.17
N LYS A 15 39.00 69.23 -95.22
CA LYS A 15 38.30 67.94 -95.09
C LYS A 15 39.12 66.91 -94.31
N ALA A 16 40.45 66.90 -94.44
CA ALA A 16 41.34 66.03 -93.66
C ALA A 16 41.55 66.49 -92.21
N ALA A 17 41.52 67.80 -91.94
CA ALA A 17 41.57 68.35 -90.58
C ALA A 17 40.23 68.17 -89.85
N VAL A 18 39.12 68.45 -90.52
CA VAL A 18 37.75 68.21 -90.02
C VAL A 18 37.50 66.71 -89.87
N GLY A 19 37.95 65.87 -90.80
CA GLY A 19 37.90 64.40 -90.67
C GLY A 19 38.65 63.89 -89.45
N ARG A 20 39.90 64.34 -89.23
CA ARG A 20 40.67 63.97 -88.02
C ARG A 20 40.08 64.54 -86.72
N ALA A 21 39.46 65.71 -86.76
CA ALA A 21 38.77 66.29 -85.60
C ALA A 21 37.46 65.55 -85.30
N LEU A 22 36.72 65.15 -86.33
CA LEU A 22 35.51 64.33 -86.21
C LEU A 22 35.85 62.92 -85.74
N ASP A 23 36.88 62.27 -86.27
CA ASP A 23 37.31 60.94 -85.82
C ASP A 23 37.76 60.97 -84.35
N LYS A 24 38.56 61.96 -83.95
CA LYS A 24 38.92 62.15 -82.53
C LYS A 24 37.69 62.40 -81.65
N ARG A 25 36.68 63.11 -82.16
CA ARG A 25 35.43 63.36 -81.44
C ARG A 25 34.53 62.12 -81.37
N ILE A 26 34.50 61.31 -82.42
CA ILE A 26 33.79 60.03 -82.46
C ILE A 26 34.45 59.04 -81.50
N GLU A 27 35.78 58.98 -81.49
CA GLU A 27 36.55 58.10 -80.60
C GLU A 27 36.43 58.55 -79.14
N SER A 28 36.46 59.86 -78.86
CA SER A 28 36.20 60.38 -77.50
C SER A 28 34.77 60.10 -77.03
N LEU A 29 33.77 60.28 -77.90
CA LEU A 29 32.36 59.97 -77.58
C LEU A 29 32.13 58.47 -77.37
N LYS A 30 32.86 57.62 -78.09
CA LYS A 30 32.81 56.16 -77.91
C LYS A 30 33.42 55.76 -76.57
N ILE A 31 34.55 56.37 -76.20
CA ILE A 31 35.21 56.15 -74.89
C ILE A 31 34.31 56.66 -73.76
N GLU A 32 33.72 57.85 -73.89
CA GLU A 32 32.78 58.40 -72.89
C GLU A 32 31.53 57.52 -72.77
N GLY A 33 30.98 57.03 -73.89
CA GLY A 33 29.85 56.10 -73.90
C GLY A 33 30.19 54.77 -73.24
N GLN A 34 31.38 54.20 -73.53
CA GLN A 34 31.85 52.98 -72.88
C GLN A 34 32.04 53.18 -71.37
N GLN A 35 32.69 54.28 -70.97
CA GLN A 35 32.87 54.63 -69.55
C GLN A 35 31.53 54.86 -68.84
N GLN A 36 30.54 55.45 -69.52
CA GLN A 36 29.19 55.61 -68.98
C GLN A 36 28.49 54.26 -68.82
N THR A 37 28.59 53.36 -69.81
CA THR A 37 28.01 52.02 -69.69
C THR A 37 28.68 51.22 -68.58
N GLU A 38 30.01 51.29 -68.45
CA GLU A 38 30.75 50.62 -67.37
C GLU A 38 30.35 51.17 -66.00
N ARG A 39 30.24 52.50 -65.85
CA ARG A 39 29.76 53.12 -64.61
C ARG A 39 28.35 52.70 -64.26
N LEU A 40 27.42 52.75 -65.21
CA LEU A 40 26.05 52.30 -64.99
C LEU A 40 25.99 50.81 -64.63
N THR A 41 26.76 49.95 -65.30
CA THR A 41 26.82 48.53 -64.94
C THR A 41 27.42 48.30 -63.56
N ALA A 42 28.44 49.07 -63.18
CA ALA A 42 29.05 49.00 -61.85
C ALA A 42 28.09 49.51 -60.77
N GLU A 43 27.37 50.60 -61.01
CA GLU A 43 26.34 51.13 -60.11
C GLU A 43 25.18 50.15 -59.93
N TRP A 44 24.68 49.57 -61.03
CA TRP A 44 23.64 48.53 -60.98
C TRP A 44 24.11 47.28 -60.24
N GLN A 45 25.34 46.83 -60.47
CA GLN A 45 25.92 45.69 -59.75
C GLN A 45 26.11 45.99 -58.27
N ALA A 46 26.61 47.17 -57.91
CA ALA A 46 26.80 47.60 -56.53
C ALA A 46 25.44 47.72 -55.80
N GLN A 47 24.44 48.29 -56.45
CA GLN A 47 23.08 48.39 -55.92
C GLN A 47 22.45 47.00 -55.73
N GLY A 48 22.63 46.10 -56.71
CA GLY A 48 22.19 44.71 -56.61
C GLY A 48 22.86 43.98 -55.45
N GLN A 49 24.19 44.08 -55.31
CA GLN A 49 24.93 43.50 -54.19
C GLN A 49 24.46 44.06 -52.85
N GLN A 50 24.31 45.38 -52.74
CA GLN A 50 23.82 46.03 -51.52
C GLN A 50 22.43 45.54 -51.12
N GLN A 51 21.50 45.39 -52.07
CA GLN A 51 20.19 44.84 -51.81
C GLN A 51 20.26 43.37 -51.35
N THR A 52 21.11 42.55 -51.97
CA THR A 52 21.27 41.16 -51.53
C THR A 52 21.86 41.04 -50.14
N GLU A 53 22.81 41.89 -49.76
CA GLU A 53 23.38 41.89 -48.41
C GLU A 53 22.36 42.38 -47.37
N GLN A 54 21.55 43.39 -47.70
CA GLN A 54 20.45 43.83 -46.84
C GLN A 54 19.42 42.72 -46.63
N LEU A 55 19.00 42.04 -47.70
CA LEU A 55 18.07 40.92 -47.62
C LEU A 55 18.64 39.75 -46.80
N LYS A 56 19.92 39.40 -47.01
CA LYS A 56 20.61 38.38 -46.20
C LYS A 56 20.64 38.76 -44.73
N ALA A 57 20.96 40.00 -44.39
CA ALA A 57 21.02 40.47 -43.01
C ALA A 57 19.64 40.41 -42.33
N VAL A 58 18.58 40.84 -43.03
CA VAL A 58 17.20 40.75 -42.53
C VAL A 58 16.79 39.30 -42.32
N LEU A 59 17.03 38.42 -43.29
CA LEU A 59 16.73 36.99 -43.19
C LEU A 59 17.51 36.31 -42.07
N GLN A 60 18.80 36.64 -41.89
CA GLN A 60 19.60 36.10 -40.80
C GLN A 60 19.06 36.52 -39.43
N LEU A 61 18.64 37.77 -39.27
CA LEU A 61 18.03 38.26 -38.04
C LEU A 61 16.68 37.58 -37.75
N GLU A 62 15.87 37.38 -38.78
CA GLU A 62 14.57 36.69 -38.65
C GLU A 62 14.77 35.23 -38.25
N VAL A 63 15.67 34.51 -38.93
CA VAL A 63 16.02 33.12 -38.59
C VAL A 63 16.60 33.02 -37.17
N GLN A 64 17.45 33.96 -36.75
CA GLN A 64 17.99 33.97 -35.38
C GLN A 64 16.88 34.14 -34.34
N ARG A 65 15.95 35.08 -34.57
CA ARG A 65 14.80 35.30 -33.68
C ARG A 65 13.90 34.07 -33.58
N ASP A 66 13.61 33.42 -34.71
CA ASP A 66 12.79 32.21 -34.72
C ASP A 66 13.48 31.05 -34.00
N VAL A 67 14.80 30.89 -34.19
CA VAL A 67 15.58 29.87 -33.49
C VAL A 67 15.58 30.12 -31.98
N GLU A 68 15.78 31.37 -31.53
CA GLU A 68 15.74 31.72 -30.10
C GLU A 68 14.34 31.50 -29.51
N ARG A 69 13.29 31.88 -30.25
CA ARG A 69 11.90 31.66 -29.85
C ARG A 69 11.60 30.17 -29.70
N LEU A 70 11.93 29.36 -30.71
CA LEU A 70 11.69 27.91 -30.69
C LEU A 70 12.49 27.23 -29.56
N LYS A 71 13.73 27.67 -29.32
CA LYS A 71 14.52 27.21 -28.17
C LYS A 71 13.83 27.53 -26.84
N ALA A 72 13.36 28.76 -26.66
CA ALA A 72 12.65 29.15 -25.44
C ALA A 72 11.36 28.33 -25.25
N GLU A 73 10.56 28.17 -26.31
CA GLU A 73 9.33 27.36 -26.28
C GLU A 73 9.61 25.89 -25.94
N LEU A 74 10.66 25.29 -26.52
CA LEU A 74 11.07 23.92 -26.21
C LEU A 74 11.57 23.76 -24.78
N LEU A 75 12.34 24.73 -24.27
CA LEU A 75 12.82 24.70 -22.89
C LEU A 75 11.67 24.78 -21.90
N VAL A 76 10.70 25.68 -22.11
CA VAL A 76 9.52 25.80 -21.25
C VAL A 76 8.68 24.52 -21.30
N LYS A 77 8.44 23.97 -22.49
CA LYS A 77 7.70 22.69 -22.63
C LYS A 77 8.42 21.54 -21.93
N GLY A 78 9.74 21.45 -22.09
CA GLY A 78 10.56 20.42 -21.45
C GLY A 78 10.56 20.55 -19.93
N GLN A 79 10.72 21.76 -19.39
CA GLN A 79 10.64 22.02 -17.95
C GLN A 79 9.27 21.65 -17.38
N HIS A 80 8.20 22.06 -18.05
CA HIS A 80 6.85 21.75 -17.62
C HIS A 80 6.57 20.24 -17.59
N GLN A 81 6.99 19.51 -18.63
CA GLN A 81 6.88 18.05 -18.66
C GLN A 81 7.67 17.37 -17.54
N LEU A 82 8.88 17.86 -17.23
CA LEU A 82 9.68 17.33 -16.13
C LEU A 82 9.03 17.59 -14.77
N GLU A 83 8.44 18.77 -14.56
CA GLU A 83 7.72 19.09 -13.34
C GLU A 83 6.47 18.23 -13.16
N GLN A 84 5.70 18.02 -14.24
CA GLN A 84 4.55 17.11 -14.24
C GLN A 84 4.97 15.69 -13.87
N LEU A 85 5.98 15.13 -14.54
CA LEU A 85 6.48 13.79 -14.26
C LEU A 85 7.02 13.66 -12.83
N ARG A 86 7.71 14.69 -12.31
CA ARG A 86 8.17 14.72 -10.92
C ARG A 86 7.00 14.72 -9.94
N ALA A 87 5.97 15.53 -10.19
CA ALA A 87 4.77 15.59 -9.36
C ALA A 87 4.03 14.24 -9.37
N GLU A 88 3.86 13.62 -10.54
CA GLU A 88 3.25 12.30 -10.68
C GLU A 88 4.03 11.21 -9.97
N LEU A 89 5.36 11.18 -10.13
CA LEU A 89 6.22 10.22 -9.44
C LEU A 89 6.18 10.42 -7.92
N SER A 90 6.16 11.67 -7.46
CA SER A 90 6.01 12.00 -6.04
C SER A 90 4.67 11.47 -5.50
N ALA A 91 3.57 11.73 -6.19
CA ALA A 91 2.24 11.26 -5.80
C ALA A 91 2.14 9.72 -5.79
N ARG A 92 2.72 9.05 -6.78
CA ARG A 92 2.77 7.57 -6.83
C ARG A 92 3.61 7.00 -5.70
N ASN A 93 4.77 7.60 -5.40
CA ASN A 93 5.61 7.17 -4.29
C ASN A 93 4.90 7.30 -2.95
N GLU A 94 4.17 8.39 -2.73
CA GLU A 94 3.41 8.58 -1.49
C GLU A 94 2.27 7.57 -1.37
N ALA A 95 1.55 7.29 -2.46
CA ALA A 95 0.53 6.25 -2.49
C ALA A 95 1.10 4.86 -2.15
N ILE A 96 2.27 4.50 -2.72
CA ILE A 96 2.96 3.24 -2.43
C ILE A 96 3.39 3.17 -0.96
N ARG A 97 3.95 4.25 -0.41
CA ARG A 97 4.35 4.31 1.01
C ARG A 97 3.17 4.11 1.93
N HIS A 98 2.05 4.78 1.67
CA HIS A 98 0.84 4.61 2.47
C HIS A 98 0.28 3.19 2.38
N GLU A 99 0.27 2.57 1.21
CA GLU A 99 -0.19 1.19 1.07
C GLU A 99 0.74 0.21 1.78
N MET A 100 2.06 0.40 1.66
CA MET A 100 3.04 -0.40 2.38
C MET A 100 2.89 -0.28 3.90
N GLN A 101 2.67 0.93 4.43
CA GLN A 101 2.39 1.15 5.85
C GLN A 101 1.14 0.41 6.31
N LYS A 102 0.05 0.44 5.52
CA LYS A 102 -1.18 -0.32 5.82
C LYS A 102 -0.93 -1.82 5.84
N GLN A 103 -0.20 -2.34 4.84
CA GLN A 103 0.12 -3.77 4.77
C GLN A 103 0.99 -4.21 5.93
N PHE A 104 1.98 -3.40 6.30
CA PHE A 104 2.84 -3.65 7.45
C PHE A 104 2.04 -3.70 8.75
N LEU A 105 1.17 -2.70 9.00
CA LEU A 105 0.30 -2.69 10.17
C LEU A 105 -0.66 -3.89 10.20
N ARG A 106 -1.25 -4.26 9.06
CA ARG A 106 -2.10 -5.46 8.95
C ARG A 106 -1.32 -6.73 9.27
N ALA A 107 -0.10 -6.86 8.79
CA ALA A 107 0.76 -8.00 9.08
C ALA A 107 1.10 -8.06 10.58
N GLN A 108 1.50 -6.94 11.18
CA GLN A 108 1.79 -6.86 12.62
C GLN A 108 0.58 -7.20 13.48
N LEU A 109 -0.60 -6.68 13.14
CA LEU A 109 -1.84 -6.98 13.84
C LEU A 109 -2.20 -8.46 13.70
N ALA A 110 -2.05 -9.03 12.50
CA ALA A 110 -2.29 -10.46 12.28
C ALA A 110 -1.35 -11.32 13.12
N THR A 111 -0.04 -11.04 13.12
CA THR A 111 0.92 -11.82 13.90
C THR A 111 0.68 -11.68 15.40
N SER A 112 0.48 -10.46 15.90
CA SER A 112 0.19 -10.21 17.31
C SER A 112 -1.09 -10.94 17.76
N LYS A 113 -2.16 -10.82 16.98
CA LYS A 113 -3.42 -11.52 17.27
C LYS A 113 -3.29 -13.03 17.17
N THR A 114 -2.48 -13.56 16.25
CA THR A 114 -2.23 -15.01 16.22
C THR A 114 -1.56 -15.48 17.51
N HIS A 115 -0.53 -14.81 18.01
CA HIS A 115 0.13 -15.24 19.25
C HIS A 115 -0.80 -15.15 20.47
N GLU A 116 -1.58 -14.06 20.58
CA GLU A 116 -2.58 -13.87 21.64
C GLU A 116 -3.65 -14.98 21.62
N VAL A 117 -4.22 -15.25 20.44
CA VAL A 117 -5.25 -16.27 20.25
C VAL A 117 -4.70 -17.66 20.56
N TYR A 118 -3.49 -17.99 20.14
CA TYR A 118 -2.92 -19.31 20.37
C TYR A 118 -2.61 -19.54 21.84
N ALA A 119 -2.01 -18.55 22.51
CA ALA A 119 -1.73 -18.64 23.94
C ALA A 119 -3.02 -18.85 24.73
N LYS A 120 -4.07 -18.07 24.43
CA LYS A 120 -5.35 -18.18 25.13
C LYS A 120 -6.07 -19.50 24.82
N LEU A 121 -6.01 -19.97 23.58
CA LEU A 121 -6.59 -21.27 23.20
C LEU A 121 -5.93 -22.42 23.97
N ILE A 122 -4.59 -22.44 24.06
CA ILE A 122 -3.86 -23.46 24.80
C ILE A 122 -4.23 -23.42 26.29
N GLU A 123 -4.25 -22.22 26.89
CA GLU A 123 -4.67 -22.02 28.28
C GLU A 123 -6.06 -22.61 28.54
N LEU A 124 -7.05 -22.29 27.69
CA LEU A 124 -8.42 -22.78 27.83
C LEU A 124 -8.53 -24.30 27.65
N VAL A 125 -7.77 -24.89 26.71
CA VAL A 125 -7.71 -26.34 26.51
C VAL A 125 -7.13 -27.02 27.75
N LEU A 126 -6.04 -26.49 28.33
CA LEU A 126 -5.43 -27.03 29.54
C LEU A 126 -6.35 -26.92 30.76
N HIS A 127 -7.07 -25.81 30.91
CA HIS A 127 -8.10 -25.69 31.97
C HIS A 127 -9.19 -26.74 31.79
N THR A 128 -9.70 -26.90 30.57
CA THR A 128 -10.72 -27.91 30.24
C THR A 128 -10.23 -29.32 30.56
N GLU A 129 -8.99 -29.65 30.15
CA GLU A 129 -8.36 -30.93 30.46
C GLU A 129 -8.23 -31.14 31.97
N GLY A 130 -7.77 -30.14 32.73
CA GLY A 130 -7.63 -30.22 34.19
C GLY A 130 -8.97 -30.32 34.93
N ALA A 131 -10.03 -29.66 34.45
CA ALA A 131 -11.36 -29.79 35.02
C ALA A 131 -11.96 -31.17 34.74
N ILE A 132 -11.87 -31.65 33.50
CA ILE A 132 -12.40 -32.97 33.12
C ILE A 132 -11.58 -34.08 33.77
N GLY A 133 -10.25 -34.01 33.75
CA GLY A 133 -9.38 -34.96 34.42
C GLY A 133 -9.62 -35.01 35.93
N GLY A 134 -9.95 -33.87 36.55
CA GLY A 134 -10.37 -33.81 37.94
C GLY A 134 -11.62 -34.66 38.24
N LEU A 135 -12.53 -34.79 37.27
CA LEU A 135 -13.71 -35.65 37.42
C LEU A 135 -13.37 -37.15 37.50
N TRP A 136 -12.24 -37.56 36.95
CA TRP A 136 -11.76 -38.96 36.93
C TRP A 136 -10.93 -39.32 38.17
N GLY A 137 -10.89 -38.45 39.18
CA GLY A 137 -10.12 -38.69 40.39
C GLY A 137 -8.65 -38.30 40.29
N ALA A 138 -8.25 -37.52 39.26
CA ALA A 138 -6.92 -36.91 39.23
C ALA A 138 -6.72 -35.79 40.28
N ARG A 139 -7.71 -35.59 41.18
CA ARG A 139 -7.66 -34.64 42.28
C ARG A 139 -7.64 -35.35 43.62
N LEU A 140 -6.96 -34.73 44.58
CA LEU A 140 -7.05 -35.07 45.98
C LEU A 140 -8.44 -34.68 46.49
N VAL A 141 -9.27 -35.68 46.81
CA VAL A 141 -10.57 -35.46 47.45
C VAL A 141 -10.33 -35.22 48.93
N THR A 142 -10.72 -34.05 49.42
CA THR A 142 -10.67 -33.74 50.85
C THR A 142 -11.63 -34.65 51.61
N ASP A 143 -11.13 -35.32 52.66
CA ASP A 143 -12.02 -36.02 53.57
C ASP A 143 -12.70 -35.02 54.53
N TYR A 144 -14.03 -34.96 54.43
CA TYR A 144 -14.88 -34.09 55.24
C TYR A 144 -15.38 -34.78 56.53
N SER A 145 -14.99 -36.03 56.78
CA SER A 145 -15.45 -36.81 57.95
C SER A 145 -15.11 -36.12 59.28
N THR A 146 -13.96 -35.44 59.32
CA THR A 146 -13.40 -34.76 60.50
C THR A 146 -13.92 -33.34 60.70
N TYR A 147 -14.65 -32.78 59.73
CA TYR A 147 -15.08 -31.39 59.76
C TYR A 147 -16.18 -31.17 60.79
N SER A 148 -16.17 -30.01 61.47
CA SER A 148 -17.28 -29.58 62.33
C SER A 148 -18.50 -29.19 61.49
N ILE A 149 -19.68 -29.08 62.12
CA ILE A 149 -20.91 -28.69 61.40
C ILE A 149 -20.72 -27.30 60.79
N GLU A 150 -20.14 -26.36 61.54
CA GLU A 150 -19.87 -24.99 61.09
C GLU A 150 -18.94 -24.96 59.87
N GLN A 151 -17.93 -25.83 59.84
CA GLN A 151 -17.04 -25.97 58.68
C GLN A 151 -17.77 -26.54 57.46
N LEU A 152 -18.67 -27.50 57.66
CA LEU A 152 -19.50 -28.05 56.59
C LEU A 152 -20.51 -27.02 56.06
N GLU A 153 -21.07 -26.16 56.92
CA GLU A 153 -21.90 -25.05 56.48
C GLU A 153 -21.13 -24.08 55.59
N GLN A 154 -19.86 -23.82 55.92
CA GLN A 154 -18.99 -22.96 55.12
C GLN A 154 -18.69 -23.57 53.74
N VAL A 155 -18.37 -24.87 53.69
CA VAL A 155 -18.16 -25.60 52.42
C VAL A 155 -19.42 -25.55 51.56
N LEU A 156 -20.60 -25.72 52.16
CA LEU A 156 -21.87 -25.66 51.45
C LEU A 156 -22.18 -24.25 50.94
N LYS A 157 -21.89 -23.20 51.71
CA LYS A 157 -22.00 -21.80 51.27
C LYS A 157 -21.10 -21.50 50.08
N GLU A 158 -19.87 -22.02 50.11
CA GLU A 158 -18.94 -21.89 48.99
C GLU A 158 -19.42 -22.65 47.76
N ALA A 159 -20.07 -23.81 47.96
CA ALA A 159 -20.70 -24.62 46.91
C ALA A 159 -21.83 -23.88 46.18
N ARG A 160 -22.52 -22.95 46.86
CA ARG A 160 -23.67 -22.18 46.34
C ARG A 160 -24.76 -23.05 45.68
N PRO A 161 -25.31 -24.06 46.39
CA PRO A 161 -26.50 -24.76 45.90
C PRO A 161 -27.71 -23.82 45.81
N GLY A 162 -28.81 -24.29 45.21
CA GLY A 162 -30.09 -23.56 45.26
C GLY A 162 -30.53 -23.35 46.72
N GLY A 163 -31.17 -22.21 47.02
CA GLY A 163 -31.49 -21.81 48.40
C GLY A 163 -32.24 -22.89 49.21
N GLU A 164 -33.24 -23.52 48.60
CA GLU A 164 -34.01 -24.62 49.23
C GLU A 164 -33.15 -25.87 49.47
N GLU A 165 -32.28 -26.23 48.53
CA GLU A 165 -31.35 -27.37 48.66
C GLU A 165 -30.31 -27.12 49.77
N GLN A 166 -29.91 -25.86 49.98
CA GLN A 166 -29.01 -25.49 51.07
C GLN A 166 -29.63 -25.75 52.45
N GLU A 167 -30.86 -25.28 52.65
CA GLU A 167 -31.57 -25.41 53.93
C GLU A 167 -31.86 -26.87 54.25
N GLU A 168 -32.26 -27.65 53.25
CA GLU A 168 -32.49 -29.09 53.37
C GLU A 168 -31.21 -29.83 53.83
N ILE A 169 -30.07 -29.54 53.19
CA ILE A 169 -28.78 -30.17 53.55
C ILE A 169 -28.36 -29.81 54.98
N LEU A 170 -28.57 -28.57 55.40
CA LEU A 170 -28.26 -28.12 56.76
C LEU A 170 -29.15 -28.77 57.81
N ALA A 171 -30.43 -29.00 57.50
CA ALA A 171 -31.33 -29.75 58.38
C ALA A 171 -30.85 -31.20 58.54
N ILE A 172 -30.56 -31.88 57.42
CA ILE A 172 -30.05 -33.26 57.42
C ILE A 172 -28.71 -33.35 58.15
N LEU A 173 -27.81 -32.39 57.98
CA LEU A 173 -26.52 -32.36 58.68
C LEU A 173 -26.66 -32.33 60.21
N LYS A 174 -27.68 -31.64 60.73
CA LYS A 174 -27.95 -31.53 62.17
C LYS A 174 -28.54 -32.82 62.74
N GLU A 175 -29.36 -33.51 61.96
CA GLU A 175 -29.99 -34.77 62.37
C GLU A 175 -29.04 -35.97 62.19
N GLU A 176 -28.46 -36.12 60.99
CA GLU A 176 -27.60 -37.23 60.62
C GLU A 176 -26.41 -36.76 59.77
N LYS A 177 -25.27 -36.52 60.43
CA LYS A 177 -24.04 -36.03 59.80
C LYS A 177 -23.61 -36.84 58.57
N ARG A 178 -23.75 -38.17 58.59
CA ARG A 178 -23.35 -39.05 57.47
C ARG A 178 -24.22 -38.83 56.23
N ALA A 179 -25.54 -38.73 56.40
CA ALA A 179 -26.46 -38.44 55.31
C ALA A 179 -26.21 -37.04 54.74
N GLY A 180 -26.00 -36.04 55.61
CA GLY A 180 -25.68 -34.67 55.19
C GLY A 180 -24.37 -34.60 54.40
N LEU A 181 -23.31 -35.28 54.85
CA LEU A 181 -22.05 -35.37 54.12
C LEU A 181 -22.19 -36.00 52.74
N LYS A 182 -23.02 -37.04 52.60
CA LYS A 182 -23.32 -37.65 51.30
C LYS A 182 -23.97 -36.62 50.36
N ARG A 183 -24.96 -35.86 50.85
CA ARG A 183 -25.65 -34.84 50.07
C ARG A 183 -24.74 -33.67 49.67
N ILE A 184 -23.83 -33.25 50.56
CA ILE A 184 -22.78 -32.26 50.23
C ILE A 184 -21.90 -32.76 49.09
N LYS A 185 -21.43 -34.01 49.17
CA LYS A 185 -20.59 -34.60 48.11
C LYS A 185 -21.32 -34.63 46.76
N GLU A 186 -22.62 -34.92 46.74
CA GLU A 186 -23.44 -34.89 45.53
C GLU A 186 -23.53 -33.48 44.93
N VAL A 187 -23.77 -32.46 45.75
CA VAL A 187 -23.80 -31.04 45.30
C VAL A 187 -22.45 -30.61 44.74
N LEU A 188 -21.36 -30.89 45.47
CA LEU A 188 -20.01 -30.58 45.01
C LEU A 188 -19.73 -31.26 43.67
N ARG A 189 -20.11 -32.54 43.53
CA ARG A 189 -19.93 -33.28 42.28
C ARG A 189 -20.72 -32.69 41.11
N ARG A 190 -21.98 -32.29 41.33
CA ARG A 190 -22.80 -31.62 40.31
C ARG A 190 -22.12 -30.32 39.84
N ARG A 191 -21.62 -29.52 40.78
CA ARG A 191 -20.91 -28.28 40.48
C ARG A 191 -19.63 -28.53 39.67
N GLU A 192 -18.86 -29.56 39.99
CA GLU A 192 -17.67 -29.93 39.22
C GLU A 192 -18.03 -30.30 37.77
N LEU A 193 -19.11 -31.06 37.57
CA LEU A 193 -19.59 -31.42 36.23
C LEU A 193 -20.00 -30.20 35.43
N GLU A 194 -20.70 -29.24 36.05
CA GLU A 194 -21.09 -27.97 35.44
C GLU A 194 -19.88 -27.10 35.10
N GLU A 195 -18.91 -27.01 36.01
CA GLU A 195 -17.66 -26.27 35.79
C GLU A 195 -16.89 -26.83 34.59
N ALA A 196 -16.70 -28.16 34.53
CA ALA A 196 -16.02 -28.81 33.43
C ALA A 196 -16.73 -28.57 32.09
N LYS A 197 -18.07 -28.63 32.07
CA LYS A 197 -18.89 -28.31 30.90
C LYS A 197 -18.72 -26.84 30.48
N ARG A 198 -18.70 -25.92 31.44
CA ARG A 198 -18.51 -24.48 31.20
C ARG A 198 -17.16 -24.22 30.55
N GLN A 199 -16.08 -24.75 31.12
CA GLN A 199 -14.72 -24.57 30.60
C GLN A 199 -14.59 -25.17 29.18
N HIS A 200 -15.14 -26.36 28.95
CA HIS A 200 -15.19 -26.96 27.63
C HIS A 200 -15.91 -26.07 26.60
N THR A 201 -17.07 -25.53 26.99
CA THR A 201 -17.87 -24.64 26.14
C THR A 201 -17.11 -23.34 25.86
N GLU A 202 -16.43 -22.77 26.85
CA GLU A 202 -15.61 -21.57 26.71
C GLU A 202 -14.46 -21.78 25.72
N ALA A 203 -13.71 -22.87 25.86
CA ALA A 203 -12.62 -23.23 24.96
C ALA A 203 -13.12 -23.41 23.51
N LYS A 204 -14.26 -24.10 23.34
CA LYS A 204 -14.89 -24.31 22.03
C LYS A 204 -15.37 -23.00 21.40
N ASN A 205 -16.04 -22.15 22.17
CA ASN A 205 -16.49 -20.84 21.69
C ASN A 205 -15.30 -19.95 21.30
N HIS A 206 -14.23 -19.96 22.09
CA HIS A 206 -13.01 -19.23 21.76
C HIS A 206 -12.41 -19.68 20.43
N LEU A 207 -12.34 -20.99 20.17
CA LEU A 207 -11.87 -21.54 18.89
C LEU A 207 -12.77 -21.13 17.71
N ILE A 208 -14.08 -21.16 17.89
CA ILE A 208 -15.06 -20.77 16.86
C ILE A 208 -14.93 -19.29 16.53
N HIS A 209 -14.88 -18.42 17.54
CA HIS A 209 -14.79 -16.97 17.33
C HIS A 209 -13.47 -16.55 16.67
N ASN A 210 -12.37 -17.20 17.04
CA ASN A 210 -11.03 -16.84 16.54
C ASN A 210 -10.56 -17.70 15.37
N ARG A 211 -11.48 -18.40 14.70
CA ARG A 211 -11.17 -19.36 13.62
C ARG A 211 -10.29 -18.74 12.52
N ILE A 212 -10.48 -17.46 12.20
CA ILE A 212 -9.73 -16.74 11.16
C ILE A 212 -8.26 -16.51 11.51
N PHE A 213 -7.92 -16.48 12.80
CA PHE A 213 -6.55 -16.24 13.28
C PHE A 213 -5.79 -17.54 13.50
N VAL A 214 -6.46 -18.71 13.47
CA VAL A 214 -5.86 -20.02 13.70
C VAL A 214 -5.66 -20.76 12.37
N THR A 215 -4.45 -21.31 12.17
CA THR A 215 -4.14 -22.12 11.00
C THR A 215 -5.06 -23.34 10.92
N LYS A 216 -5.35 -23.81 9.70
CA LYS A 216 -6.23 -24.98 9.49
C LYS A 216 -5.78 -26.19 10.33
N ARG A 217 -4.48 -26.45 10.38
CA ARG A 217 -3.92 -27.58 11.13
C ARG A 217 -4.16 -27.47 12.64
N VAL A 218 -3.88 -26.31 13.23
CA VAL A 218 -4.05 -26.11 14.68
C VAL A 218 -5.52 -26.18 15.06
N ARG A 219 -6.39 -25.65 14.20
CA ARG A 219 -7.84 -25.75 14.37
C ARG A 219 -8.33 -27.20 14.39
N GLU A 220 -7.89 -28.01 13.43
CA GLU A 220 -8.25 -29.44 13.39
C GLU A 220 -7.78 -30.18 14.64
N LEU A 221 -6.56 -29.90 15.11
CA LEU A 221 -6.04 -30.50 16.35
C LEU A 221 -6.81 -30.04 17.59
N ALA A 222 -7.14 -28.75 17.70
CA ALA A 222 -7.91 -28.22 18.82
C ALA A 222 -9.34 -28.76 18.83
N ASP A 223 -9.99 -28.83 17.66
CA ASP A 223 -11.32 -29.45 17.50
C ASP A 223 -11.29 -30.94 17.90
N GLU A 224 -10.25 -31.67 17.51
CA GLU A 224 -10.06 -33.08 17.89
C GLU A 224 -9.97 -33.24 19.41
N VAL A 225 -9.07 -32.50 20.04
CA VAL A 225 -8.85 -32.55 21.50
C VAL A 225 -10.12 -32.17 22.25
N LEU A 226 -10.75 -31.05 21.88
CA LEU A 226 -11.99 -30.61 22.51
C LEU A 226 -13.13 -31.62 22.30
N ARG A 227 -13.20 -32.28 21.15
CA ARG A 227 -14.20 -33.34 20.91
C ARG A 227 -13.95 -34.56 21.82
N GLN A 228 -12.70 -34.98 21.97
CA GLN A 228 -12.34 -36.09 22.87
C GLN A 228 -12.62 -35.75 24.32
N LEU A 229 -12.22 -34.55 24.77
CA LEU A 229 -12.53 -34.03 26.11
C LEU A 229 -14.04 -33.97 26.36
N GLY A 230 -14.81 -33.47 25.39
CA GLY A 230 -16.27 -33.44 25.48
C GLY A 230 -16.87 -34.84 25.62
N SER A 231 -16.36 -35.83 24.88
CA SER A 231 -16.78 -37.23 25.00
C SER A 231 -16.40 -37.84 26.35
N ALA A 232 -15.25 -37.47 26.91
CA ALA A 232 -14.84 -37.94 28.24
C ALA A 232 -15.74 -37.35 29.33
N TRP A 233 -16.12 -36.07 29.21
CA TRP A 233 -17.09 -35.44 30.10
C TRP A 233 -18.46 -36.11 30.02
N THR A 234 -19.00 -36.36 28.81
CA THR A 234 -20.31 -37.03 28.67
C THR A 234 -20.29 -38.44 29.25
N ALA A 235 -19.21 -39.19 29.07
CA ALA A 235 -19.07 -40.52 29.67
C ALA A 235 -19.17 -40.48 31.20
N VAL A 236 -18.49 -39.54 31.85
CA VAL A 236 -18.57 -39.37 33.31
C VAL A 236 -19.97 -38.93 33.75
N HIS A 237 -20.58 -37.98 33.04
CA HIS A 237 -21.91 -37.48 33.37
C HIS A 237 -22.98 -38.59 33.27
N MET A 238 -22.94 -39.40 32.21
CA MET A 238 -23.84 -40.54 32.03
C MET A 238 -23.59 -41.63 33.07
N ALA A 239 -22.34 -41.84 33.47
CA ALA A 239 -22.00 -42.77 34.55
C ALA A 239 -22.52 -42.30 35.93
N THR A 240 -22.68 -40.99 36.15
CA THR A 240 -23.29 -40.47 37.38
C THR A 240 -24.82 -40.55 37.39
N ASP A 241 -25.47 -40.52 36.23
CA ASP A 241 -26.94 -40.52 36.11
C ASP A 241 -27.56 -41.93 35.99
N ALA A 242 -26.73 -42.98 35.85
CA ALA A 242 -27.21 -44.34 35.68
C ALA A 242 -27.93 -44.86 36.94
N PRO A 243 -29.16 -45.41 36.85
CA PRO A 243 -29.84 -45.97 38.01
C PRO A 243 -29.05 -47.17 38.54
N GLY A 244 -28.47 -47.03 39.74
CA GLY A 244 -27.65 -48.07 40.39
C GLY A 244 -26.15 -47.79 40.43
N SER A 245 -25.66 -46.71 39.80
CA SER A 245 -24.29 -46.21 40.00
C SER A 245 -24.18 -45.41 41.30
N GLY A 246 -24.48 -46.07 42.42
CA GLY A 246 -24.08 -45.62 43.75
C GLY A 246 -22.55 -45.54 43.85
N PRO A 247 -22.01 -44.71 44.76
CA PRO A 247 -20.69 -44.14 44.63
C PRO A 247 -19.64 -45.25 44.55
N TRP A 248 -18.88 -45.22 43.45
CA TRP A 248 -17.52 -45.74 43.28
C TRP A 248 -17.15 -46.81 44.30
N HIS A 249 -17.13 -48.08 43.87
CA HIS A 249 -16.60 -49.22 44.61
C HIS A 249 -15.42 -48.79 45.51
N GLU A 250 -15.72 -48.54 46.79
CA GLU A 250 -14.70 -48.44 47.83
C GLU A 250 -14.04 -49.83 47.86
N LYS A 251 -12.86 -49.91 47.25
CA LYS A 251 -11.91 -50.98 47.52
C LYS A 251 -11.02 -50.55 48.66
#